data_AF-A0A0H5RIH4-F1
#
_entry.id   AF-A0A0H5RIH4-F1
#
_cell.length_a   1.000
_cell.length_b   1.000
_cell.length_c   1.000
_cell.angle_alpha   90.00
_cell.angle_beta   90.00
_cell.angle_gamma   90.00
#
_symmetry.space_group_name_H-M   'P 1'
#
loop_
_entity.id
_entity.type
_entity.pdbx_description
1 polymer ?
#
loop_
_entity_poly.entity_id
_entity_poly.type
_entity_poly.pdbx_seq_one_letter_code
_entity_poly.pdbx_strand_id
1 'polypeptide(L)'
;DIVVDESILSSNRAGVNGAVFDIEFSGLLTRSSTITHNKASGSGAVLYCISIRPIQITSSRIDHNNAVVAGGAIFATFCNPLISDSILSNNRAGYGGAIAI
;
A
#
# COMPACT_ATOMS: atom_id res chain seq x y z
N ASP A 1 11.57 -7.56 9.13
CA ASP A 1 10.23 -6.96 9.30
C ASP A 1 10.34 -5.45 9.38
N ILE A 2 9.42 -4.75 8.71
CA ILE A 2 9.37 -3.29 8.62
C ILE A 2 8.26 -2.79 9.56
N VAL A 3 8.56 -1.73 10.33
CA VAL A 3 7.57 -1.07 11.19
C VAL A 3 7.50 0.40 10.81
N VAL A 4 6.27 0.87 10.58
CA VAL A 4 5.93 2.26 10.29
C VAL A 4 4.90 2.69 11.32
N ASP A 5 5.25 3.71 12.09
CA ASP A 5 4.45 4.17 13.21
C ASP A 5 4.37 5.69 13.18
N GLU A 6 3.18 6.23 13.38
CA GLU A 6 2.92 7.68 13.46
C GLU A 6 3.62 8.50 12.36
N SER A 7 3.61 7.97 11.14
CA SER A 7 4.40 8.49 10.02
C SER A 7 3.53 9.11 8.93
N ILE A 8 4.12 10.06 8.18
CA ILE A 8 3.52 10.64 6.98
C ILE A 8 4.32 10.19 5.76
N LEU A 9 3.71 9.37 4.90
CA LEU A 9 4.31 8.83 3.68
C LEU A 9 3.53 9.38 2.48
N SER A 10 4.02 10.48 1.92
CA SER A 10 3.28 11.20 0.90
C SER A 10 4.09 11.61 -0.31
N SER A 11 3.40 11.70 -1.45
CA SER A 11 3.96 12.19 -2.71
C SER A 11 5.17 11.41 -3.25
N ASN A 12 5.29 10.13 -2.88
CA ASN A 12 6.33 9.26 -3.44
C ASN A 12 5.93 8.76 -4.83
N ARG A 13 6.92 8.52 -5.69
CA ARG A 13 6.70 8.09 -7.08
C ARG A 13 7.63 6.94 -7.45
N ALA A 14 7.06 5.83 -7.89
CA ALA A 14 7.77 4.73 -8.50
C ALA A 14 7.54 4.67 -10.00
N GLY A 15 8.58 4.27 -10.75
CA GLY A 15 8.48 3.94 -12.17
C GLY A 15 7.89 2.55 -12.44
N VAL A 16 7.82 1.69 -11.42
CA VAL A 16 7.24 0.35 -11.53
C VAL A 16 6.21 0.17 -10.41
N ASN A 17 6.55 -0.48 -9.30
CA ASN A 17 5.61 -0.79 -8.23
C ASN A 17 6.03 -0.13 -6.91
N GLY A 18 5.14 -0.13 -5.92
CA GLY A 18 5.52 0.06 -4.52
C GLY A 18 6.26 1.37 -4.25
N ALA A 19 5.65 2.52 -4.52
CA ALA A 19 6.36 3.81 -4.36
C ALA A 19 6.77 4.12 -2.91
N VAL A 20 6.23 3.37 -1.95
CA VAL A 20 6.60 3.46 -0.54
C VAL A 20 7.26 2.15 -0.08
N PHE A 21 6.66 1.01 -0.42
CA PHE A 21 7.14 -0.30 -0.04
C PHE A 21 7.08 -1.29 -1.20
N ASP A 22 8.21 -1.96 -1.42
CA ASP A 22 8.32 -3.15 -2.25
C ASP A 22 8.79 -4.31 -1.34
N ILE A 23 7.89 -5.24 -1.06
CA ILE A 23 8.08 -6.27 -0.03
C ILE A 23 8.07 -7.66 -0.63
N GLU A 24 9.23 -8.29 -0.58
CA GLU A 24 9.43 -9.71 -0.85
C GLU A 24 9.91 -10.39 0.44
N PHE A 25 9.23 -11.45 0.86
CA PHE A 25 9.60 -12.30 2.01
C PHE A 25 9.70 -11.62 3.40
N SER A 26 9.26 -10.38 3.56
CA SER A 26 9.23 -9.66 4.85
C SER A 26 7.80 -9.34 5.31
N GLY A 27 7.62 -9.14 6.61
CA GLY A 27 6.39 -8.59 7.18
C GLY A 27 6.40 -7.07 7.25
N LEU A 28 5.21 -6.48 7.31
CA LEU A 28 4.98 -5.04 7.47
C LEU A 28 3.95 -4.80 8.58
N LEU A 29 4.29 -3.93 9.52
CA LEU A 29 3.35 -3.34 10.45
C LEU A 29 3.29 -1.83 10.20
N THR A 30 2.13 -1.33 9.79
CA THR A 30 1.85 0.11 9.70
C THR A 30 0.76 0.46 10.68
N ARG A 31 0.98 1.47 11.54
CA ARG A 31 -0.05 1.95 12.46
C ARG A 31 -0.05 3.47 12.57
N SER A 32 -1.23 4.04 12.85
CA SER A 32 -1.42 5.46 13.14
C SER A 32 -0.80 6.41 12.09
N SER A 33 -0.77 5.98 10.81
CA SER A 33 0.01 6.66 9.78
C SER A 33 -0.88 7.26 8.69
N THR A 34 -0.37 8.30 8.03
CA THR A 34 -1.04 8.96 6.90
C THR A 34 -0.25 8.71 5.61
N ILE A 35 -0.86 8.01 4.67
CA ILE A 35 -0.25 7.58 3.41
C ILE A 35 -1.04 8.14 2.24
N THR A 36 -0.51 9.17 1.58
CA THR A 36 -1.31 9.89 0.59
C THR A 36 -0.56 10.35 -0.66
N HIS A 37 -1.29 10.47 -1.76
CA HIS A 37 -0.77 11.05 -3.01
C HIS A 37 0.44 10.31 -3.61
N ASN A 38 0.63 9.03 -3.27
CA ASN A 38 1.70 8.21 -3.83
C ASN A 38 1.30 7.67 -5.21
N LYS A 39 2.26 7.51 -6.11
CA LYS A 39 2.01 7.14 -7.52
C LYS A 39 2.93 6.02 -8.00
N ALA A 40 2.38 5.06 -8.74
CA ALA A 40 3.13 4.02 -9.43
C ALA A 40 2.59 3.81 -10.86
N SER A 41 3.47 3.60 -11.84
CA SER A 41 3.07 3.21 -13.21
C SER A 41 2.74 1.72 -13.34
N GLY A 42 3.07 0.90 -12.33
CA GLY A 42 2.66 -0.48 -12.18
C GLY A 42 1.53 -0.61 -11.18
N SER A 43 1.69 -1.51 -10.22
CA SER A 43 0.70 -1.86 -9.21
C SER A 43 1.12 -1.41 -7.81
N GLY A 44 0.14 -1.17 -6.94
CA GLY A 44 0.41 -0.89 -5.52
C GLY A 44 1.21 0.39 -5.31
N ALA A 45 0.60 1.56 -5.51
CA ALA A 45 1.33 2.82 -5.41
C ALA A 45 1.91 3.11 -4.02
N VAL A 46 1.40 2.43 -3.00
CA VAL A 46 1.98 2.40 -1.66
C VAL A 46 2.76 1.11 -1.47
N LEU A 47 2.07 -0.02 -1.55
CA LEU A 47 2.61 -1.33 -1.22
C LEU A 47 2.45 -2.27 -2.42
N TYR A 48 3.57 -2.81 -2.87
CA TYR A 48 3.62 -4.00 -3.71
C TYR A 48 4.16 -5.16 -2.87
N CYS A 49 3.39 -6.23 -2.75
CA CYS A 49 3.73 -7.32 -1.84
C CYS A 49 3.61 -8.70 -2.50
N ILE A 50 4.75 -9.39 -2.51
CA ILE A 50 4.90 -10.80 -2.89
C ILE A 50 5.54 -11.51 -1.67
N SER A 51 4.77 -11.68 -0.61
CA SER A 51 5.27 -12.23 0.66
C SER A 51 4.27 -13.17 1.31
N ILE A 52 4.76 -14.21 1.96
CA ILE A 52 3.97 -15.10 2.82
C ILE A 52 3.91 -14.61 4.28
N ARG A 53 4.61 -13.51 4.58
CA ARG A 53 4.68 -12.94 5.94
C ARG A 53 3.50 -11.99 6.19
N PRO A 54 3.12 -11.77 7.47
CA PRO A 54 2.00 -10.91 7.81
C PRO A 54 2.20 -9.47 7.33
N ILE A 55 1.15 -8.91 6.74
CA ILE A 55 1.02 -7.47 6.46
C ILE A 55 -0.15 -6.96 7.29
N GLN A 56 0.12 -6.02 8.19
CA GLN A 56 -0.87 -5.41 9.06
C GLN A 56 -0.84 -3.89 8.91
N ILE A 57 -2.00 -3.31 8.63
CA ILE A 57 -2.19 -1.87 8.56
C ILE A 57 -3.36 -1.51 9.47
N THR A 58 -3.12 -0.72 10.50
CA THR A 58 -4.14 -0.37 11.49
C THR A 58 -4.20 1.13 11.72
N SER A 59 -5.38 1.64 12.09
CA SER A 59 -5.57 3.05 12.51
C SER A 59 -4.98 4.09 11.54
N SER A 60 -4.97 3.80 10.24
CA SER A 60 -4.22 4.58 9.25
C SER A 60 -5.13 5.18 8.18
N ARG A 61 -4.70 6.29 7.57
CA ARG A 61 -5.37 6.90 6.42
C ARG A 61 -4.57 6.63 5.15
N ILE A 62 -5.17 5.91 4.21
CA ILE A 62 -4.61 5.61 2.89
C ILE A 62 -5.48 6.27 1.83
N ASP A 63 -5.05 7.42 1.32
CA ASP A 63 -5.93 8.30 0.54
C ASP A 63 -5.26 8.92 -0.69
N HIS A 64 -6.00 9.05 -1.80
CA HIS A 64 -5.48 9.65 -3.04
C HIS A 64 -4.23 8.98 -3.63
N ASN A 65 -4.01 7.68 -3.41
CA ASN A 65 -2.91 6.94 -4.04
C ASN A 65 -3.34 6.38 -5.40
N ASN A 66 -2.43 6.39 -6.37
CA ASN A 66 -2.75 6.05 -7.76
C ASN A 66 -1.73 5.10 -8.37
N ALA A 67 -2.17 3.88 -8.66
CA ALA A 67 -1.43 2.90 -9.46
C ALA A 67 -2.05 2.84 -10.86
N VAL A 68 -1.28 2.61 -11.92
CA VAL A 68 -1.88 2.51 -13.27
C VAL A 68 -2.51 1.13 -13.48
N VAL A 69 -1.88 0.07 -13.00
CA VAL A 69 -2.28 -1.32 -13.30
C VAL A 69 -3.31 -1.83 -12.29
N ALA A 70 -2.90 -2.14 -11.06
CA ALA A 70 -3.78 -2.72 -10.07
C ALA A 70 -3.48 -2.24 -8.64
N GLY A 71 -4.51 -2.20 -7.79
CA GLY A 71 -4.38 -1.86 -6.38
C GLY A 71 -3.87 -0.44 -6.18
N GLY A 72 -4.76 0.55 -6.24
CA GLY A 72 -4.37 1.97 -6.27
C GLY A 72 -3.47 2.40 -5.11
N ALA A 73 -3.58 1.74 -3.96
CA ALA A 73 -2.60 1.81 -2.89
C ALA A 73 -1.85 0.48 -2.73
N ILE A 74 -2.57 -0.65 -2.63
CA ILE A 74 -2.00 -1.92 -2.21
C ILE A 74 -2.24 -2.98 -3.29
N PHE A 75 -1.17 -3.64 -3.73
CA PHE A 75 -1.23 -4.82 -4.58
C PHE A 75 -0.56 -6.01 -3.88
N ALA A 76 -1.24 -7.16 -3.86
CA ALA A 76 -0.96 -8.24 -2.92
C ALA A 76 -1.25 -9.65 -3.48
N THR A 77 -0.31 -10.30 -4.19
CA THR A 77 -0.61 -11.58 -4.90
C THR A 77 -0.44 -12.85 -4.07
N PHE A 78 0.45 -12.87 -3.07
CA PHE A 78 0.65 -14.03 -2.18
C PHE A 78 0.54 -13.70 -0.70
N CYS A 79 0.07 -12.48 -0.40
CA CYS A 79 -0.14 -12.02 0.96
C CYS A 79 -1.64 -11.79 1.19
N ASN A 80 -2.03 -11.83 2.47
CA ASN A 80 -3.37 -11.47 2.92
C ASN A 80 -3.25 -10.28 3.88
N PRO A 81 -3.25 -9.04 3.37
CA PRO A 81 -3.14 -7.87 4.23
C PRO A 81 -4.34 -7.77 5.18
N LEU A 82 -4.06 -7.67 6.48
CA LEU A 82 -5.06 -7.33 7.48
C LEU A 82 -5.09 -5.80 7.62
N ILE A 83 -6.23 -5.21 7.24
CA ILE A 83 -6.44 -3.77 7.32
C ILE A 83 -7.61 -3.53 8.26
N SER A 84 -7.37 -2.89 9.40
CA SER A 84 -8.41 -2.57 10.39
C SER A 84 -8.36 -1.09 10.76
N ASP A 85 -9.51 -0.55 11.18
CA ASP A 85 -9.62 0.81 11.73
C ASP A 85 -9.01 1.89 10.83
N SER A 86 -8.97 1.64 9.52
CA SER A 86 -8.26 2.44 8.55
C SER A 86 -9.21 2.94 7.47
N ILE A 87 -8.92 4.13 6.95
CA ILE A 87 -9.71 4.75 5.88
C ILE A 87 -8.96 4.56 4.57
N LEU A 88 -9.59 3.89 3.62
CA LEU A 88 -9.10 3.73 2.26
C LEU A 88 -10.03 4.49 1.31
N SER A 89 -9.64 5.71 0.93
CA SER A 89 -10.48 6.61 0.13
C SER A 89 -9.75 7.16 -1.08
N ASN A 90 -10.48 7.44 -2.16
CA ASN A 90 -9.95 8.11 -3.37
C ASN A 90 -8.72 7.46 -4.01
N ASN A 91 -8.43 6.19 -3.70
CA ASN A 91 -7.37 5.44 -4.34
C ASN A 91 -7.85 4.94 -5.71
N ARG A 92 -6.97 4.94 -6.71
CA ARG A 92 -7.33 4.61 -8.10
C ARG A 92 -6.35 3.63 -8.72
N ALA A 93 -6.89 2.67 -9.46
CA ALA A 93 -6.15 1.79 -10.35
C ALA A 93 -7.05 1.27 -11.48
N GLY A 94 -6.45 0.70 -12.52
CA GLY A 94 -7.17 -0.01 -13.57
C GLY A 94 -7.99 -1.19 -13.02
N TYR A 95 -7.42 -1.93 -12.06
CA TYR A 95 -8.08 -3.02 -11.36
C TYR A 95 -7.96 -2.87 -9.84
N GLY A 96 -9.06 -2.99 -9.10
CA GLY A 96 -9.06 -2.86 -7.64
C GLY A 96 -8.70 -1.45 -7.18
N GLY A 97 -9.72 -0.60 -6.98
CA GLY A 97 -9.55 0.85 -6.74
C GLY A 97 -8.51 1.19 -5.67
N ALA A 98 -8.64 0.62 -4.47
CA ALA A 98 -7.65 0.78 -3.40
C ALA A 98 -6.73 -0.44 -3.25
N ILE A 99 -7.30 -1.64 -3.31
CA ILE A 99 -6.62 -2.90 -3.08
C ILE A 99 -6.92 -3.83 -4.25
N ALA A 100 -5.89 -4.55 -4.70
CA ALA A 100 -6.03 -5.74 -5.52
C ALA A 100 -5.22 -6.88 -4.88
N ILE A 101 -5.82 -8.06 -4.83
CA ILE A 101 -5.26 -9.29 -4.24
C ILE A 101 -5.08 -10.29 -5.38
#